data_AF-A0A3B9M0V1-F1
#
_entry.id   AF-A0A3B9M0V1-F1
#
_cell.length_a   1.000
_cell.length_b   1.000
_cell.length_c   1.000
_cell.angle_alpha   90.00
_cell.angle_beta   90.00
_cell.angle_gamma   90.00
#
_symmetry.space_group_name_H-M   'P 1'
#
loop_
_entity.id
_entity.type
_entity.pdbx_description
1 polymer ?
#
loop_
_entity_poly.entity_id
_entity_poly.type
_entity_poly.pdbx_seq_one_letter_code
_entity_poly.pdbx_strand_id
1 'polypeptide(L)'
;MDNFNLPKNTGVAAIGLKIGLIVPNDDIASITADAVKDMAVDGDIICITEAVVARSQNRYVSCSELAEEVRQKLNLKPGSTVAMISPIASRNRFALILKAIAMATRGGKVIVQFPIPFDEVGNEVINEEFAIIRLKLKKTLQSLLEARGNTPMLNVLIREIIAALKLQEIGYHIISIRKITGKGIADLTVKMPDGRIAVVEVTFFDLKKAARKAVGIQQDVPEAEKALAIAVNLEHHNLTIVDANEYLEQTEVEPETLDFSEQLDSYYEPDVIFSNERGNNIFTHPITNVDYQDLYVSTIEEAGARGEIIYTNNPFKIYDMGYIDGVCIGAVHDREKLREEFLSFGAMVPVITIQDVGPAPWGVIGSNVSDFKGGVLKLLPEDPDGTAERIKDKIYEMSGRNVEVLIFGDGAYKDPDTGIYELADPHPAIGVSSGLKSAGLRSGTKLKLVVDTLHRQGYSKEEIRAQIEKKQDDVVTEDLGTTPRSATSIIATLADLVAGSADAGTPIVLVRGFKLSK
;
A
#
# COMPACT_ATOMS: atom_id res chain seq x y z
N MET A 1 -38.97 17.45 -16.49
CA MET A 1 -37.87 18.01 -17.33
C MET A 1 -37.07 16.81 -17.82
N ASP A 2 -37.58 16.13 -18.84
CA ASP A 2 -37.45 14.66 -18.87
C ASP A 2 -36.60 14.15 -20.04
N ASN A 3 -35.48 14.82 -20.31
CA ASN A 3 -34.42 14.24 -21.15
C ASN A 3 -33.12 14.98 -20.87
N PHE A 4 -32.18 14.31 -20.20
CA PHE A 4 -30.79 14.76 -20.18
C PHE A 4 -30.30 14.74 -21.63
N ASN A 5 -29.88 15.87 -22.20
CA ASN A 5 -29.40 15.96 -23.57
C ASN A 5 -28.05 16.69 -23.57
N LEU A 6 -27.06 16.10 -24.25
CA LEU A 6 -25.76 16.72 -24.38
C LEU A 6 -25.75 17.76 -25.52
N PRO A 7 -25.14 18.94 -25.31
CA PRO A 7 -24.85 19.88 -26.39
C PRO A 7 -24.09 19.21 -27.54
N LYS A 8 -24.31 19.63 -28.79
CA LYS A 8 -23.68 19.06 -30.00
C LYS A 8 -22.14 19.04 -29.97
N ASN A 9 -21.52 19.90 -29.16
CA ASN A 9 -20.08 20.02 -28.98
C ASN A 9 -19.55 19.20 -27.78
N THR A 10 -20.35 18.29 -27.22
CA THR A 10 -19.94 17.43 -26.10
C THR A 10 -19.43 16.09 -26.61
N GLY A 11 -18.30 15.63 -26.08
CA GLY A 11 -17.75 14.30 -26.38
C GLY A 11 -18.31 13.22 -25.46
N VAL A 12 -18.00 13.31 -24.16
CA VAL A 12 -18.38 12.34 -23.12
C VAL A 12 -18.87 13.10 -21.89
N ALA A 13 -19.89 12.56 -21.21
CA ALA A 13 -20.34 13.04 -19.90
C ALA A 13 -20.52 11.86 -18.94
N ALA A 14 -20.26 12.07 -17.65
CA ALA A 14 -20.52 11.14 -16.57
C ALA A 14 -21.29 11.85 -15.45
N ILE A 15 -22.34 11.22 -14.93
CA ILE A 15 -23.27 11.84 -13.96
C ILE A 15 -23.60 10.84 -12.87
N GLY A 16 -23.32 11.21 -11.62
CA GLY A 16 -23.78 10.47 -10.45
C GLY A 16 -25.27 10.68 -10.20
N LEU A 17 -25.98 9.57 -9.98
CA LEU A 17 -27.42 9.53 -9.76
C LEU A 17 -27.71 9.23 -8.29
N LYS A 18 -28.47 10.12 -7.65
CA LYS A 18 -28.91 9.92 -6.28
C LYS A 18 -30.02 8.88 -6.22
N ILE A 19 -29.84 7.87 -5.39
CA ILE A 19 -30.88 6.86 -5.11
C ILE A 19 -31.18 6.77 -3.61
N GLY A 20 -32.25 6.06 -3.27
CA GLY A 20 -32.57 5.74 -1.88
C GLY A 20 -31.56 4.77 -1.24
N LEU A 21 -31.79 4.46 0.04
CA LEU A 21 -30.99 3.48 0.75
C LEU A 21 -31.21 2.08 0.16
N ILE A 22 -30.12 1.39 -0.17
CA ILE A 22 -30.14 -0.03 -0.51
C ILE A 22 -29.93 -0.83 0.77
N VAL A 23 -30.78 -1.83 0.99
CA VAL A 23 -30.70 -2.79 2.09
C VAL A 23 -30.64 -4.23 1.57
N PRO A 24 -30.30 -5.22 2.41
CA PRO A 24 -30.25 -6.61 1.99
C PRO A 24 -31.57 -7.11 1.40
N ASN A 25 -31.45 -7.87 0.30
CA ASN A 25 -32.53 -8.47 -0.50
C ASN A 25 -33.35 -7.49 -1.37
N ASP A 26 -32.89 -6.24 -1.52
CA ASP A 26 -33.46 -5.32 -2.50
C ASP A 26 -33.22 -5.79 -3.95
N ASP A 27 -34.17 -5.48 -4.83
CA ASP A 27 -34.02 -5.73 -6.27
C ASP A 27 -33.22 -4.60 -6.94
N ILE A 28 -31.89 -4.77 -6.97
CA ILE A 28 -30.98 -3.79 -7.55
C ILE A 28 -31.24 -3.54 -9.05
N ALA A 29 -31.78 -4.52 -9.79
CA ALA A 29 -32.08 -4.35 -11.21
C ALA A 29 -33.28 -3.41 -11.40
N SER A 30 -34.36 -3.64 -10.65
CA SER A 30 -35.52 -2.74 -10.67
C SER A 30 -35.17 -1.34 -10.19
N ILE A 31 -34.39 -1.22 -9.09
CA ILE A 31 -33.97 0.09 -8.55
C ILE A 31 -33.13 0.86 -9.56
N THR A 32 -32.17 0.19 -10.21
CA THR A 32 -31.31 0.81 -11.22
C THR A 32 -32.13 1.24 -12.44
N ALA A 33 -33.03 0.38 -12.91
CA ALA A 33 -33.89 0.71 -14.05
C ALA A 33 -34.79 1.91 -13.76
N ASP A 34 -35.39 1.98 -12.57
CA ASP A 34 -36.18 3.14 -12.14
C ASP A 34 -35.36 4.42 -12.05
N ALA A 35 -34.10 4.34 -11.60
CA ALA A 35 -33.23 5.51 -11.48
C ALA A 35 -32.85 6.12 -12.85
N VAL A 36 -32.81 5.32 -13.91
CA VAL A 36 -32.34 5.76 -15.24
C VAL A 36 -33.43 5.87 -16.30
N LYS A 37 -34.65 5.35 -16.05
CA LYS A 37 -35.71 5.20 -17.07
C LYS A 37 -36.03 6.47 -17.87
N ASP A 38 -36.03 7.64 -17.22
CA ASP A 38 -36.43 8.92 -17.82
C ASP A 38 -35.23 9.69 -18.42
N MET A 39 -34.01 9.14 -18.32
CA MET A 39 -32.80 9.82 -18.78
C MET A 39 -31.93 8.99 -19.71
N ALA A 40 -31.93 7.66 -19.60
CA ALA A 40 -31.09 6.78 -20.40
C ALA A 40 -31.48 6.82 -21.89
N VAL A 41 -30.48 6.73 -22.76
CA VAL A 41 -30.66 6.58 -24.20
C VAL A 41 -29.79 5.45 -24.73
N ASP A 42 -30.05 5.03 -25.97
CA ASP A 42 -29.30 3.93 -26.59
C ASP A 42 -27.80 4.24 -26.65
N GLY A 43 -26.98 3.27 -26.23
CA GLY A 43 -25.53 3.38 -26.17
C GLY A 43 -24.97 4.06 -24.92
N ASP A 44 -25.80 4.45 -23.96
CA ASP A 44 -25.32 4.82 -22.62
C ASP A 44 -24.74 3.61 -21.89
N ILE A 45 -23.84 3.89 -20.95
CA ILE A 45 -23.26 2.90 -20.05
C ILE A 45 -23.68 3.25 -18.62
N ILE A 46 -24.40 2.35 -17.97
CA ILE A 46 -24.85 2.51 -16.59
C ILE A 46 -23.87 1.80 -15.67
N CYS A 47 -23.15 2.58 -14.87
CA CYS A 47 -22.13 2.09 -13.95
C CYS A 47 -22.71 2.03 -12.53
N ILE A 48 -22.54 0.94 -11.80
CA ILE A 48 -23.03 0.79 -10.42
C ILE A 48 -21.90 0.28 -9.52
N THR A 49 -21.75 0.83 -8.33
CA THR A 49 -20.75 0.35 -7.36
C THR A 49 -21.06 -1.09 -6.92
N GLU A 50 -20.04 -1.94 -6.93
CA GLU A 50 -20.01 -3.28 -6.36
C GLU A 50 -20.57 -3.33 -4.94
N ALA A 51 -20.40 -2.26 -4.16
CA ALA A 51 -20.79 -2.16 -2.77
C ALA A 51 -22.30 -2.30 -2.58
N VAL A 52 -23.08 -1.60 -3.42
CA VAL A 52 -24.55 -1.63 -3.32
C VAL A 52 -25.11 -2.91 -3.93
N VAL A 53 -24.47 -3.43 -4.97
CA VAL A 53 -24.85 -4.71 -5.57
C VAL A 53 -24.65 -5.83 -4.55
N ALA A 54 -23.47 -5.92 -3.93
CA ALA A 54 -23.18 -6.92 -2.90
C ALA A 54 -24.14 -6.80 -1.70
N ARG A 55 -24.46 -5.57 -1.28
CA ARG A 55 -25.44 -5.32 -0.21
C ARG A 55 -26.82 -5.84 -0.56
N SER A 56 -27.33 -5.53 -1.75
CA SER A 56 -28.64 -6.01 -2.23
C SER A 56 -28.71 -7.54 -2.27
N GLN A 57 -27.57 -8.20 -2.54
CA GLN A 57 -27.42 -9.65 -2.55
C GLN A 57 -27.17 -10.27 -1.16
N ASN A 58 -27.21 -9.48 -0.08
CA ASN A 58 -26.93 -9.92 1.28
C ASN A 58 -25.58 -10.64 1.44
N ARG A 59 -24.53 -10.13 0.78
CA ARG A 59 -23.21 -10.75 0.72
C ARG A 59 -22.36 -10.40 1.95
N TYR A 60 -22.56 -11.13 3.04
CA TYR A 60 -21.84 -10.94 4.30
C TYR A 60 -21.26 -12.25 4.84
N VAL A 61 -20.13 -12.15 5.55
CA VAL A 61 -19.49 -13.29 6.24
C VAL A 61 -18.88 -12.84 7.56
N SER A 62 -18.91 -13.70 8.58
CA SER A 62 -18.28 -13.41 9.87
C SER A 62 -16.83 -13.87 9.94
N CYS A 63 -16.02 -13.24 10.79
CA CYS A 63 -14.65 -13.66 11.08
C CYS A 63 -14.59 -15.10 11.61
N SER A 64 -15.61 -15.56 12.34
CA SER A 64 -15.69 -16.92 12.86
C SER A 64 -15.83 -17.96 11.75
N GLU A 65 -16.67 -17.69 10.75
CA GLU A 65 -16.82 -18.55 9.57
C GLU A 65 -15.53 -18.58 8.75
N LEU A 66 -14.92 -17.42 8.49
CA LEU A 66 -13.65 -17.33 7.77
C LEU A 66 -12.52 -18.04 8.52
N ALA A 67 -12.44 -17.92 9.85
CA ALA A 67 -11.43 -18.56 10.66
C ALA A 67 -11.49 -20.09 10.55
N GLU A 68 -12.70 -20.66 10.53
CA GLU A 68 -12.90 -22.10 10.34
C GLU A 68 -12.47 -22.55 8.94
N GLU A 69 -12.76 -21.75 7.91
CA GLU A 69 -12.35 -22.03 6.54
C GLU A 69 -10.82 -21.97 6.37
N VAL A 70 -10.18 -20.94 6.93
CA VAL A 70 -8.71 -20.80 6.95
C VAL A 70 -8.07 -21.99 7.65
N ARG A 71 -8.62 -22.38 8.81
CA ARG A 71 -8.14 -23.55 9.57
C ARG A 71 -8.17 -24.82 8.73
N GLN A 72 -9.24 -25.04 7.97
CA GLN A 72 -9.38 -26.21 7.10
C GLN A 72 -8.40 -26.16 5.92
N LYS A 73 -8.32 -25.02 5.22
CA LYS A 73 -7.47 -24.86 4.02
C LYS A 73 -5.97 -24.94 4.33
N LEU A 74 -5.56 -24.39 5.47
CA LEU A 74 -4.19 -24.43 5.94
C LEU A 74 -3.89 -25.65 6.84
N ASN A 75 -4.89 -26.50 7.11
CA ASN A 75 -4.76 -27.67 7.99
C ASN A 75 -4.18 -27.33 9.39
N LEU A 76 -4.65 -26.24 9.99
CA LEU A 76 -4.06 -25.69 11.22
C LEU A 76 -4.46 -26.46 12.47
N LYS A 77 -3.46 -26.67 13.34
CA LYS A 77 -3.63 -27.20 14.69
C LYS A 77 -3.70 -26.05 15.71
N PRO A 78 -4.19 -26.28 16.94
CA PRO A 78 -4.09 -25.27 17.97
C PRO A 78 -2.63 -24.88 18.21
N GLY A 79 -2.35 -23.58 18.29
CA GLY A 79 -1.00 -23.06 18.45
C GLY A 79 -0.18 -22.92 17.16
N SER A 80 -0.78 -23.17 15.99
CA SER A 80 -0.09 -23.05 14.70
C SER A 80 0.38 -21.63 14.38
N THR A 81 1.45 -21.52 13.61
CA THR A 81 1.99 -20.25 13.10
C THR A 81 1.54 -20.04 11.65
N VAL A 82 0.89 -18.91 11.37
CA VAL A 82 0.52 -18.52 10.00
C VAL A 82 1.29 -17.27 9.60
N ALA A 83 1.83 -17.27 8.37
CA ALA A 83 2.41 -16.08 7.77
C ALA A 83 1.40 -15.37 6.88
N MET A 84 1.29 -14.06 7.04
CA MET A 84 0.47 -13.15 6.26
C MET A 84 1.39 -12.28 5.41
N ILE A 85 1.36 -12.47 4.09
CA ILE A 85 2.33 -11.89 3.15
C ILE A 85 1.75 -10.68 2.42
N SER A 86 2.47 -9.57 2.46
CA SER A 86 2.18 -8.33 1.73
C SER A 86 0.73 -7.85 1.79
N PRO A 87 0.10 -7.74 2.98
CA PRO A 87 -1.23 -7.18 3.07
C PRO A 87 -1.23 -5.67 2.75
N ILE A 88 -2.35 -5.17 2.24
CA ILE A 88 -2.57 -3.72 2.13
C ILE A 88 -2.74 -3.13 3.53
N ALA A 89 -2.13 -1.97 3.79
CA ALA A 89 -2.28 -1.22 5.02
C ALA A 89 -3.63 -0.49 5.06
N SER A 90 -4.67 -1.19 5.51
CA SER A 90 -6.04 -0.70 5.53
C SER A 90 -6.83 -1.28 6.68
N ARG A 91 -7.35 -0.39 7.54
CA ARG A 91 -8.26 -0.77 8.62
C ARG A 91 -9.55 -1.37 8.09
N ASN A 92 -10.06 -0.82 6.99
CA ASN A 92 -11.34 -1.18 6.42
C ASN A 92 -11.28 -2.49 5.64
N ARG A 93 -10.16 -2.74 4.94
CA ARG A 93 -9.99 -3.95 4.11
C ARG A 93 -9.46 -5.12 4.91
N PHE A 94 -8.42 -4.89 5.72
CA PHE A 94 -7.54 -5.99 6.12
C PHE A 94 -7.62 -6.37 7.60
N ALA A 95 -8.02 -5.46 8.49
CA ALA A 95 -8.04 -5.73 9.93
C ALA A 95 -8.90 -6.97 10.27
N LEU A 96 -10.10 -7.11 9.70
CA LEU A 96 -10.95 -8.27 9.97
C LEU A 96 -10.50 -9.55 9.27
N ILE A 97 -9.80 -9.46 8.14
CA ILE A 97 -9.15 -10.61 7.50
C ILE A 97 -8.08 -11.15 8.46
N LEU A 98 -7.23 -10.26 8.98
CA LEU A 98 -6.18 -10.61 9.92
C LEU A 98 -6.74 -11.18 11.23
N LYS A 99 -7.85 -10.63 11.72
CA LYS A 99 -8.59 -11.16 12.88
C LYS A 99 -9.03 -12.61 12.63
N ALA A 100 -9.59 -12.91 11.46
CA ALA A 100 -10.00 -14.28 11.11
C ALA A 100 -8.80 -15.24 11.02
N ILE A 101 -7.67 -14.81 10.42
CA ILE A 101 -6.43 -15.60 10.39
C ILE A 101 -5.94 -15.89 11.81
N ALA A 102 -5.91 -14.88 12.69
CA ALA A 102 -5.50 -15.03 14.08
C ALA A 102 -6.39 -16.02 14.84
N MET A 103 -7.70 -15.90 14.71
CA MET A 103 -8.67 -16.84 15.29
C MET A 103 -8.43 -18.28 14.82
N ALA A 104 -8.10 -18.48 13.53
CA ALA A 104 -7.85 -19.80 12.96
C ALA A 104 -6.67 -20.54 13.63
N THR A 105 -5.68 -19.80 14.15
CA THR A 105 -4.51 -20.36 14.84
C THR A 105 -4.85 -20.96 16.21
N ARG A 106 -5.97 -20.53 16.84
CA ARG A 106 -6.41 -20.95 18.18
C ARG A 106 -5.30 -20.89 19.23
N GLY A 107 -4.79 -19.69 19.49
CA GLY A 107 -3.71 -19.47 20.47
C GLY A 107 -2.30 -19.49 19.88
N GLY A 108 -2.16 -19.45 18.56
CA GLY A 108 -0.89 -19.55 17.86
C GLY A 108 -0.21 -18.21 17.62
N LYS A 109 0.46 -18.10 16.48
CA LYS A 109 1.22 -16.91 16.07
C LYS A 109 0.81 -16.49 14.66
N VAL A 110 0.68 -15.19 14.44
CA VAL A 110 0.55 -14.61 13.10
C VAL A 110 1.75 -13.72 12.84
N ILE A 111 2.52 -14.06 11.81
CA ILE A 111 3.64 -13.26 11.32
C ILE A 111 3.11 -12.45 10.14
N VAL A 112 3.15 -11.12 10.22
CA VAL A 112 2.83 -10.25 9.10
C VAL A 112 4.12 -9.74 8.48
N GLN A 113 4.32 -10.03 7.20
CA GLN A 113 5.40 -9.44 6.43
C GLN A 113 4.84 -8.31 5.57
N PHE A 114 5.33 -7.10 5.79
CA PHE A 114 5.08 -5.96 4.94
C PHE A 114 6.24 -5.73 3.95
N PRO A 115 5.96 -5.44 2.67
CA PRO A 115 6.96 -4.84 1.77
C PRO A 115 7.37 -3.46 2.27
N ILE A 116 8.47 -2.91 1.75
CA ILE A 116 9.00 -1.63 2.21
C ILE A 116 9.37 -0.68 1.07
N PRO A 117 9.18 0.64 1.27
CA PRO A 117 8.51 1.27 2.42
C PRO A 117 6.98 1.36 2.27
N PHE A 118 6.46 0.93 1.12
CA PHE A 118 5.04 0.99 0.77
C PHE A 118 4.47 -0.41 0.50
N ASP A 119 3.15 -0.56 0.70
CA ASP A 119 2.40 -1.70 0.16
C ASP A 119 2.20 -1.59 -1.36
N GLU A 120 1.54 -2.58 -1.96
CA GLU A 120 1.34 -2.65 -3.42
C GLU A 120 0.51 -1.49 -4.00
N VAL A 121 -0.29 -0.81 -3.17
CA VAL A 121 -1.12 0.33 -3.58
C VAL A 121 -0.52 1.68 -3.18
N GLY A 122 0.65 1.69 -2.54
CA GLY A 122 1.38 2.90 -2.19
C GLY A 122 1.12 3.44 -0.77
N ASN A 123 0.41 2.71 0.10
CA ASN A 123 0.31 3.14 1.50
C ASN A 123 1.66 2.96 2.20
N GLU A 124 2.08 3.98 2.95
CA GLU A 124 3.31 3.92 3.75
C GLU A 124 3.09 3.00 4.96
N VAL A 125 3.86 1.92 5.04
CA VAL A 125 3.79 0.92 6.12
C VAL A 125 4.87 1.14 7.18
N ILE A 126 5.95 1.82 6.80
CA ILE A 126 7.06 2.25 7.65
C ILE A 126 7.63 3.53 7.07
N ASN A 127 8.14 4.42 7.94
CA ASN A 127 8.75 5.66 7.46
C ASN A 127 9.87 5.40 6.44
N GLU A 128 9.74 5.98 5.25
CA GLU A 128 10.67 5.73 4.14
C GLU A 128 12.12 6.06 4.49
N GLU A 129 12.36 7.26 5.04
CA GLU A 129 13.71 7.70 5.42
C GLU A 129 14.31 6.79 6.50
N PHE A 130 13.52 6.45 7.53
CA PHE A 130 13.94 5.51 8.57
C PHE A 130 14.36 4.17 7.97
N ALA A 131 13.51 3.58 7.12
CA ALA A 131 13.74 2.26 6.56
C ALA A 131 14.99 2.21 5.65
N ILE A 132 15.16 3.20 4.77
CA ILE A 132 16.32 3.30 3.88
C ILE A 132 17.62 3.40 4.69
N ILE A 133 17.66 4.29 5.68
CA ILE A 133 18.85 4.49 6.52
C ILE A 133 19.12 3.24 7.36
N ARG A 134 18.08 2.65 7.96
CA ARG A 134 18.20 1.46 8.82
C ARG A 134 18.83 0.30 8.05
N LEU A 135 18.30 -0.05 6.89
CA LEU A 135 18.85 -1.14 6.08
C LEU A 135 20.26 -0.84 5.58
N LYS A 136 20.55 0.41 5.22
CA LYS A 136 21.92 0.81 4.84
C LYS A 136 22.90 0.63 5.99
N LEU A 137 22.54 1.02 7.20
CA LEU A 137 23.35 0.80 8.41
C LEU A 137 23.58 -0.68 8.65
N LYS A 138 22.54 -1.52 8.61
CA LYS A 138 22.65 -2.96 8.83
C LYS A 138 23.50 -3.67 7.77
N LYS A 139 23.35 -3.33 6.49
CA LYS A 139 24.22 -3.84 5.41
C LYS A 139 25.68 -3.41 5.57
N THR A 140 25.90 -2.18 6.00
CA THR A 140 27.24 -1.66 6.31
C THR A 140 27.85 -2.43 7.49
N LEU A 141 27.06 -2.66 8.55
CA LEU A 141 27.48 -3.44 9.71
C LEU A 141 27.88 -4.86 9.31
N GLN A 142 27.05 -5.56 8.55
CA GLN A 142 27.34 -6.91 8.04
C GLN A 142 28.66 -6.93 7.25
N SER A 143 28.83 -6.01 6.29
CA SER A 143 30.06 -5.91 5.50
C SER A 143 31.31 -5.68 6.36
N LEU A 144 31.19 -4.83 7.39
CA LEU A 144 32.28 -4.57 8.33
C LEU A 144 32.61 -5.78 9.19
N LEU A 145 31.62 -6.56 9.62
CA LEU A 145 31.81 -7.76 10.43
C LEU A 145 32.46 -8.89 9.64
N GLU A 146 32.07 -9.07 8.38
CA GLU A 146 32.69 -10.03 7.48
C GLU A 146 34.15 -9.64 7.18
N ALA A 147 34.40 -8.36 6.91
CA ALA A 147 35.75 -7.84 6.71
C ALA A 147 36.59 -7.81 8.00
N ARG A 148 35.95 -7.74 9.17
CA ARG A 148 36.61 -7.64 10.48
C ARG A 148 37.58 -8.78 10.68
N GLY A 149 37.23 -10.04 10.38
CA GLY A 149 38.13 -11.20 10.49
C GLY A 149 39.25 -11.05 11.53
N ASN A 150 40.49 -10.87 11.07
CA ASN A 150 41.71 -10.61 11.87
C ASN A 150 42.16 -9.12 11.91
N THR A 151 41.27 -8.18 11.59
CA THR A 151 41.49 -6.73 11.51
C THR A 151 40.71 -6.00 12.63
N PRO A 152 41.21 -6.01 13.89
CA PRO A 152 40.56 -5.35 15.03
C PRO A 152 40.28 -3.85 14.82
N MET A 153 41.03 -3.19 13.93
CA MET A 153 40.88 -1.77 13.62
C MET A 153 39.49 -1.43 13.05
N LEU A 154 38.80 -2.40 12.43
CA LEU A 154 37.43 -2.20 11.93
C LEU A 154 36.40 -2.03 13.05
N ASN A 155 36.73 -2.37 14.30
CA ASN A 155 35.86 -2.10 15.45
C ASN A 155 35.56 -0.59 15.60
N VAL A 156 36.46 0.28 15.13
CA VAL A 156 36.25 1.74 15.14
C VAL A 156 35.07 2.14 14.24
N LEU A 157 34.90 1.47 13.09
CA LEU A 157 33.75 1.70 12.20
C LEU A 157 32.50 1.00 12.73
N ILE A 158 32.64 -0.22 13.24
CA ILE A 158 31.52 -0.99 13.80
C ILE A 158 30.83 -0.22 14.93
N ARG A 159 31.60 0.35 15.87
CA ARG A 159 31.00 1.15 16.96
C ARG A 159 30.21 2.36 16.47
N GLU A 160 30.64 3.00 15.37
CA GLU A 160 29.95 4.17 14.81
C GLU A 160 28.61 3.76 14.20
N ILE A 161 28.57 2.62 13.51
CA ILE A 161 27.34 2.05 12.96
C ILE A 161 26.39 1.59 14.06
N ILE A 162 26.89 0.95 15.13
CA ILE A 162 26.07 0.55 16.28
C ILE A 162 25.49 1.78 17.00
N ALA A 163 26.30 2.83 17.19
CA ALA A 163 25.81 4.09 17.74
C ALA A 163 24.70 4.69 16.87
N ALA A 164 24.88 4.71 15.54
CA ALA A 164 23.85 5.20 14.62
C ALA A 164 22.55 4.38 14.68
N LEU A 165 22.63 3.04 14.73
CA LEU A 165 21.47 2.17 14.88
C LEU A 165 20.70 2.44 16.17
N LYS A 166 21.41 2.57 17.31
CA LYS A 166 20.78 2.85 18.60
C LYS A 166 20.22 4.26 18.69
N LEU A 167 20.91 5.25 18.11
CA LEU A 167 20.40 6.63 18.02
C LEU A 167 19.09 6.67 17.21
N GLN A 168 19.01 5.92 16.11
CA GLN A 168 17.80 5.86 15.31
C GLN A 168 16.61 5.23 16.08
N GLU A 169 16.86 4.18 16.86
CA GLU A 169 15.87 3.51 17.71
C GLU A 169 15.26 4.46 18.76
N ILE A 170 16.05 5.39 19.31
CA ILE A 170 15.62 6.36 20.32
C ILE A 170 15.12 7.70 19.73
N GLY A 171 14.95 7.78 18.40
CA GLY A 171 14.29 8.91 17.73
C GLY A 171 15.19 9.94 17.06
N TYR A 172 16.50 9.67 16.93
CA TYR A 172 17.40 10.55 16.17
C TYR A 172 17.34 10.19 14.67
N HIS A 173 17.36 11.20 13.81
CA HIS A 173 17.50 10.98 12.36
C HIS A 173 18.97 11.09 11.95
N ILE A 174 19.49 10.06 11.28
CA ILE A 174 20.90 10.02 10.85
C ILE A 174 21.05 10.80 9.54
N ILE A 175 21.66 11.98 9.60
CA ILE A 175 21.89 12.83 8.41
C ILE A 175 23.08 12.32 7.62
N SER A 176 24.19 12.00 8.31
CA SER A 176 25.40 11.51 7.65
C SER A 176 26.33 10.76 8.60
N ILE A 177 27.20 9.94 8.01
CA ILE A 177 28.23 9.17 8.70
C ILE A 177 29.58 9.57 8.09
N ARG A 178 30.57 9.91 8.93
CA ARG A 178 31.92 10.33 8.52
C ARG A 178 31.95 11.44 7.48
N LYS A 179 31.14 12.47 7.68
CA LYS A 179 31.13 13.66 6.81
C LYS A 179 32.33 14.55 7.15
N ILE A 180 33.07 14.97 6.12
CA ILE A 180 34.14 15.96 6.27
C ILE A 180 33.49 17.32 6.54
N THR A 181 33.90 17.98 7.63
CA THR A 181 33.31 19.24 8.12
C THR A 181 34.44 20.21 8.45
N GLY A 182 34.68 21.19 7.58
CA GLY A 182 35.76 22.16 7.77
C GLY A 182 37.13 21.47 7.85
N LYS A 183 37.77 21.49 9.04
CA LYS A 183 39.06 20.84 9.29
C LYS A 183 38.95 19.48 9.98
N GLY A 184 37.75 19.06 10.39
CA GLY A 184 37.47 17.82 11.10
C GLY A 184 36.62 16.83 10.30
N ILE A 185 36.41 15.65 10.89
CA ILE A 185 35.46 14.64 10.41
C ILE A 185 34.55 14.32 11.59
N ALA A 186 33.25 14.58 11.44
CA ALA A 186 32.24 14.12 12.39
C ALA A 186 31.96 12.64 12.15
N ASP A 187 32.00 11.82 13.20
CA ASP A 187 31.67 10.40 13.07
C ASP A 187 30.21 10.24 12.64
N LEU A 188 29.29 10.98 13.27
CA LEU A 188 27.90 11.11 12.83
C LEU A 188 27.45 12.58 12.84
N THR A 189 26.50 12.89 11.98
CA THR A 189 25.67 14.09 12.09
C THR A 189 24.22 13.63 12.17
N VAL A 190 23.50 14.12 13.16
CA VAL A 190 22.14 13.66 13.46
C VAL A 190 21.21 14.83 13.68
N LYS A 191 19.93 14.64 13.39
CA LYS A 191 18.85 15.50 13.88
C LYS A 191 18.27 14.86 15.12
N MET A 192 18.26 15.59 16.22
CA MET A 192 17.71 15.17 17.51
C MET A 192 16.17 15.11 17.45
N PRO A 193 15.51 14.41 18.39
CA PRO A 193 14.04 14.34 18.45
C PRO A 193 13.35 15.71 18.55
N ASP A 194 14.01 16.70 19.13
CA ASP A 194 13.52 18.09 19.23
C ASP A 194 13.77 18.94 17.98
N GLY A 195 14.37 18.36 16.94
CA GLY A 195 14.64 18.99 15.66
C GLY A 195 16.00 19.65 15.51
N ARG A 196 16.78 19.81 16.59
CA ARG A 196 18.12 20.40 16.54
C ARG A 196 19.11 19.47 15.86
N ILE A 197 20.13 20.03 15.21
CA ILE A 197 21.20 19.24 14.60
C ILE A 197 22.35 19.10 15.60
N ALA A 198 22.89 17.88 15.71
CA ALA A 198 24.05 17.57 16.52
C ALA A 198 25.15 16.88 15.72
N VAL A 199 26.40 17.22 16.03
CA VAL A 199 27.56 16.41 15.66
C VAL A 199 27.86 15.41 16.76
N VAL A 200 28.22 14.19 16.38
CA VAL A 200 28.49 13.11 17.32
C VAL A 200 29.90 12.59 17.10
N GLU A 201 30.65 12.46 18.21
CA GLU A 201 31.92 11.75 18.25
C GLU A 201 31.76 10.45 19.02
N VAL A 202 32.23 9.34 18.45
CA VAL A 202 32.09 8.00 19.02
C VAL A 202 33.44 7.49 19.51
N THR A 203 33.47 6.95 20.73
CA THR A 203 34.65 6.38 21.37
C THR A 203 34.36 5.00 21.97
N PHE A 204 35.37 4.32 22.50
CA PHE A 204 35.18 3.10 23.30
C PHE A 204 35.14 3.37 24.80
N PHE A 205 35.86 4.40 25.29
CA PHE A 205 36.03 4.64 26.72
C PHE A 205 36.26 6.12 27.09
N ASP A 206 37.07 6.87 26.32
CA ASP A 206 37.44 8.24 26.69
C ASP A 206 36.39 9.26 26.27
N LEU A 207 35.27 9.28 27.00
CA LEU A 207 34.12 10.15 26.75
C LEU A 207 34.50 11.64 26.84
N LYS A 208 35.42 12.00 27.72
CA LYS A 208 35.88 13.39 27.90
C LYS A 208 36.68 13.88 26.69
N LYS A 209 37.53 13.03 26.11
CA LYS A 209 38.23 13.36 24.86
C LYS A 209 37.27 13.43 23.68
N ALA A 210 36.31 12.50 23.59
CA ALA A 210 35.28 12.53 22.56
C ALA A 210 34.45 13.82 22.63
N ALA A 211 34.03 14.24 23.83
CA ALA A 211 33.31 15.48 24.05
C ALA A 211 34.09 16.71 23.56
N ARG A 212 35.38 16.82 23.90
CA ARG A 212 36.22 17.94 23.41
C ARG A 212 36.32 17.95 21.88
N LYS A 213 36.43 16.79 21.25
CA LYS A 213 36.48 16.69 19.78
C LYS A 213 35.13 17.04 19.16
N ALA A 214 34.01 16.57 19.72
CA ALA A 214 32.66 16.90 19.26
C ALA A 214 32.41 18.41 19.32
N VAL A 215 32.72 19.08 20.44
CA VAL A 215 32.61 20.54 20.58
C VAL A 215 33.51 21.28 19.59
N GLY A 216 34.73 20.78 19.34
CA GLY A 216 35.61 21.34 18.32
C GLY A 216 35.02 21.25 16.91
N ILE A 217 34.45 20.10 16.55
CA ILE A 217 33.81 19.89 15.24
C ILE A 217 32.53 20.72 15.12
N GLN A 218 31.78 20.89 16.20
CA GLN A 218 30.57 21.71 16.23
C GLN A 218 30.85 23.14 15.73
N GLN A 219 31.99 23.72 16.11
CA GLN A 219 32.40 25.06 15.65
C GLN A 219 32.63 25.14 14.14
N ASP A 220 32.98 24.02 13.50
CA ASP A 220 33.20 23.90 12.06
C ASP A 220 31.91 23.54 11.28
N VAL A 221 30.79 23.27 11.98
CA VAL A 221 29.49 22.89 11.39
C VAL A 221 28.44 23.94 11.77
N PRO A 222 28.19 24.97 10.92
CA PRO A 222 27.30 26.09 11.25
C PRO A 222 25.87 25.69 11.62
N GLU A 223 25.40 24.55 11.10
CA GLU A 223 24.05 24.02 11.34
C GLU A 223 23.95 23.26 12.67
N ALA A 224 25.07 22.86 13.29
CA ALA A 224 25.08 22.03 14.50
C ALA A 224 24.93 22.86 15.77
N GLU A 225 23.74 22.82 16.35
CA GLU A 225 23.41 23.49 17.62
C GLU A 225 23.90 22.72 18.84
N LYS A 226 24.11 21.41 18.70
CA LYS A 226 24.54 20.51 19.78
C LYS A 226 25.75 19.68 19.38
N ALA A 227 26.44 19.17 20.39
CA ALA A 227 27.53 18.21 20.25
C ALA A 227 27.29 17.07 21.23
N LEU A 228 27.43 15.83 20.76
CA LEU A 228 27.24 14.63 21.56
C LEU A 228 28.53 13.82 21.58
N ALA A 229 28.83 13.22 22.74
CA ALA A 229 29.86 12.22 22.86
C ALA A 229 29.23 10.88 23.23
N ILE A 230 29.61 9.84 22.51
CA ILE A 230 29.11 8.48 22.75
C ILE A 230 30.28 7.54 23.00
N ALA A 231 30.25 6.77 24.09
CA ALA A 231 31.17 5.65 24.27
C ALA A 231 30.43 4.32 24.11
N VAL A 232 30.84 3.50 23.16
CA VAL A 232 30.22 2.20 22.85
C VAL A 232 31.07 1.07 23.43
N ASN A 233 30.44 0.19 24.19
CA ASN A 233 31.04 -1.04 24.69
C ASN A 233 30.48 -2.25 23.91
N LEU A 234 31.27 -2.76 22.98
CA LEU A 234 30.86 -3.88 22.13
C LEU A 234 30.78 -5.22 22.88
N GLU A 235 31.46 -5.36 24.04
CA GLU A 235 31.45 -6.60 24.82
C GLU A 235 30.25 -6.66 25.76
N HIS A 236 29.89 -5.53 26.36
CA HIS A 236 28.77 -5.42 27.30
C HIS A 236 27.48 -4.95 26.63
N HIS A 237 27.51 -4.76 25.30
CA HIS A 237 26.37 -4.38 24.46
C HIS A 237 25.59 -3.15 24.95
N ASN A 238 26.32 -2.16 25.43
CA ASN A 238 25.75 -0.89 25.85
C ASN A 238 26.55 0.29 25.30
N LEU A 239 25.94 1.46 25.29
CA LEU A 239 26.60 2.72 25.02
C LEU A 239 26.25 3.76 26.07
N THR A 240 27.15 4.70 26.28
CA THR A 240 26.90 5.88 27.12
C THR A 240 26.89 7.13 26.28
N ILE A 241 25.94 8.03 26.51
CA ILE A 241 25.75 9.26 25.75
C ILE A 241 25.69 10.48 26.69
N VAL A 242 26.30 11.58 26.25
CA VAL A 242 26.25 12.88 26.94
C VAL A 242 26.15 14.03 25.94
N ASP A 243 25.52 15.13 26.36
CA ASP A 243 25.76 16.45 25.77
C ASP A 243 27.19 16.88 26.07
N ALA A 244 27.99 17.05 25.02
CA ALA A 244 29.42 17.32 25.13
C ALA A 244 29.72 18.71 25.70
N ASN A 245 28.85 19.70 25.50
CA ASN A 245 29.03 21.04 26.06
C ASN A 245 28.78 21.00 27.57
N GLU A 246 27.66 20.43 27.97
CA GLU A 246 27.28 20.32 29.38
C GLU A 246 28.28 19.45 30.17
N TYR A 247 28.72 18.33 29.59
CA TYR A 247 29.70 17.42 30.19
C TYR A 247 31.09 18.04 30.39
N LEU A 248 31.44 19.08 29.62
CA LEU A 248 32.73 19.78 29.76
C LEU A 248 32.65 20.99 30.70
N GLU A 249 31.47 21.60 30.83
CA GLU A 249 31.23 22.80 31.66
C GLU A 249 30.85 22.46 33.10
N GLN A 250 30.02 21.43 33.30
CA GLN A 250 29.48 21.06 34.60
C GLN A 250 30.33 19.97 35.27
N THR A 251 30.40 19.99 36.60
CA THR A 251 31.29 19.08 37.34
C THR A 251 30.70 17.67 37.51
N GLU A 252 29.38 17.51 37.41
CA GLU A 252 28.65 16.25 37.66
C GLU A 252 27.50 16.05 36.65
N VAL A 253 27.82 15.80 35.38
CA VAL A 253 26.85 15.29 34.40
C VAL A 253 27.03 13.78 34.31
N GLU A 254 26.06 13.02 34.79
CA GLU A 254 26.08 11.56 34.66
C GLU A 254 25.73 11.15 33.22
N PRO A 255 26.57 10.34 32.55
CA PRO A 255 26.24 9.79 31.24
C PRO A 255 25.01 8.88 31.28
N GLU A 256 24.12 9.07 30.33
CA GLU A 256 23.00 8.15 30.13
C GLU A 256 23.52 6.85 29.51
N THR A 257 23.16 5.70 30.09
CA THR A 257 23.55 4.38 29.58
C THR A 257 22.37 3.73 28.86
N LEU A 258 22.60 3.32 27.62
CA LEU A 258 21.61 2.68 26.74
C LEU A 258 22.07 1.27 26.38
N ASP A 259 21.24 0.27 26.67
CA ASP A 259 21.47 -1.11 26.30
C ASP A 259 21.00 -1.38 24.85
N PHE A 260 21.77 -2.16 24.10
CA PHE A 260 21.40 -2.63 22.76
C PHE A 260 21.51 -4.15 22.61
N SER A 261 21.66 -4.90 23.71
CA SER A 261 21.80 -6.35 23.69
C SER A 261 20.58 -7.05 23.08
N GLU A 262 19.38 -6.54 23.35
CA GLU A 262 18.11 -7.06 22.81
C GLU A 262 17.98 -6.89 21.28
N GLN A 263 18.81 -6.02 20.68
CA GLN A 263 18.77 -5.72 19.25
C GLN A 263 19.90 -6.39 18.46
N LEU A 264 20.77 -7.16 19.11
CA LEU A 264 21.91 -7.77 18.41
C LEU A 264 21.45 -8.65 17.26
N ASP A 265 20.52 -9.58 17.51
CA ASP A 265 20.01 -10.48 16.47
C ASP A 265 19.35 -9.71 15.32
N SER A 266 18.62 -8.63 15.64
CA SER A 266 18.01 -7.78 14.63
C SER A 266 19.08 -7.09 13.78
N TYR A 267 20.15 -6.56 14.37
CA TYR A 267 21.25 -5.90 13.66
C TYR A 267 21.99 -6.79 12.66
N TYR A 268 22.05 -8.11 12.93
CA TYR A 268 22.71 -9.08 12.05
C TYR A 268 21.84 -9.56 10.88
N GLU A 269 20.56 -9.15 10.81
CA GLU A 269 19.68 -9.46 9.70
C GLU A 269 19.53 -8.24 8.76
N PRO A 270 20.35 -8.12 7.70
CA PRO A 270 20.54 -6.89 6.92
C PRO A 270 19.35 -6.51 6.02
N ASP A 271 18.44 -7.44 5.76
CA ASP A 271 17.34 -7.27 4.80
C ASP A 271 15.96 -7.18 5.45
N VAL A 272 15.88 -7.24 6.78
CA VAL A 272 14.63 -7.13 7.54
C VAL A 272 14.73 -5.95 8.49
N ILE A 273 13.62 -5.26 8.74
CA ILE A 273 13.46 -4.41 9.92
C ILE A 273 12.39 -5.07 10.80
N PHE A 274 12.74 -5.39 12.04
CA PHE A 274 11.80 -5.96 12.99
C PHE A 274 11.02 -4.86 13.72
N SER A 275 9.78 -5.13 14.10
CA SER A 275 8.93 -4.17 14.82
C SER A 275 9.56 -3.60 16.10
N ASN A 276 10.35 -4.39 16.83
CA ASN A 276 11.04 -3.95 18.04
C ASN A 276 12.21 -2.97 17.76
N GLU A 277 12.71 -2.90 16.53
CA GLU A 277 13.76 -1.95 16.13
C GLU A 277 13.27 -0.50 16.09
N ARG A 278 11.95 -0.31 16.08
CA ARG A 278 11.32 1.01 16.05
C ARG A 278 11.55 1.79 17.34
N GLY A 279 11.75 1.11 18.48
CA GLY A 279 11.95 1.74 19.79
C GLY A 279 10.84 2.75 20.11
N ASN A 280 11.23 4.00 20.31
CA ASN A 280 10.32 5.09 20.68
C ASN A 280 9.63 5.76 19.47
N ASN A 281 9.97 5.34 18.25
CA ASN A 281 9.37 5.94 17.06
C ASN A 281 7.91 5.48 16.92
N ILE A 282 7.05 6.39 16.49
CA ILE A 282 5.66 6.07 16.11
C ILE A 282 5.54 6.42 14.63
N PHE A 283 5.20 5.43 13.82
CA PHE A 283 5.01 5.63 12.38
C PHE A 283 3.53 5.54 12.07
N THR A 284 2.89 6.71 12.01
CA THR A 284 1.51 6.82 11.55
C THR A 284 1.49 7.05 10.04
N HIS A 285 0.55 6.39 9.37
CA HIS A 285 0.28 6.64 7.97
C HIS A 285 -0.06 8.13 7.74
N PRO A 286 0.54 8.80 6.72
CA PRO A 286 0.48 10.26 6.57
C PRO A 286 -0.94 10.81 6.36
N ILE A 287 -1.83 9.99 5.78
CA ILE A 287 -3.22 10.40 5.48
C ILE A 287 -4.21 10.00 6.59
N THR A 288 -4.21 8.73 7.00
CA THR A 288 -5.18 8.21 7.98
C THR A 288 -4.78 8.48 9.43
N ASN A 289 -3.52 8.84 9.68
CA ASN A 289 -2.91 8.97 11.02
C ASN A 289 -2.98 7.67 11.84
N VAL A 290 -3.13 6.52 11.19
CA VAL A 290 -3.18 5.21 11.83
C VAL A 290 -1.78 4.61 11.88
N ASP A 291 -1.38 4.10 13.05
CA ASP A 291 -0.23 3.21 13.18
C ASP A 291 -0.68 1.79 12.83
N TYR A 292 -0.34 1.33 11.62
CA TYR A 292 -0.75 0.02 11.14
C TYR A 292 -0.03 -1.13 11.84
N GLN A 293 1.17 -0.88 12.39
CA GLN A 293 1.86 -1.87 13.20
C GLN A 293 1.01 -2.19 14.43
N ASP A 294 0.67 -1.16 15.19
CA ASP A 294 -0.07 -1.29 16.43
C ASP A 294 -1.51 -1.78 16.17
N LEU A 295 -2.18 -1.29 15.13
CA LEU A 295 -3.51 -1.77 14.74
C LEU A 295 -3.50 -3.27 14.44
N TYR A 296 -2.53 -3.76 13.68
CA TYR A 296 -2.51 -5.16 13.26
C TYR A 296 -2.10 -6.09 14.40
N VAL A 297 -1.09 -5.71 15.19
CA VAL A 297 -0.71 -6.48 16.39
C VAL A 297 -1.87 -6.56 17.37
N SER A 298 -2.49 -5.44 17.73
CA SER A 298 -3.64 -5.43 18.65
C SER A 298 -4.82 -6.25 18.11
N THR A 299 -5.10 -6.18 16.81
CA THR A 299 -6.17 -6.99 16.19
C THR A 299 -5.89 -8.50 16.28
N ILE A 300 -4.63 -8.92 16.11
CA ILE A 300 -4.20 -10.31 16.26
C ILE A 300 -4.31 -10.76 17.73
N GLU A 301 -3.87 -9.92 18.67
CA GLU A 301 -3.88 -10.21 20.10
C GLU A 301 -5.30 -10.29 20.67
N GLU A 302 -6.19 -9.38 20.27
CA GLU A 302 -7.62 -9.42 20.60
C GLU A 302 -8.31 -10.69 20.09
N ALA A 303 -7.82 -11.26 18.98
CA ALA A 303 -8.27 -12.54 18.44
C ALA A 303 -7.66 -13.77 19.14
N GLY A 304 -6.76 -13.56 20.11
CA GLY A 304 -6.16 -14.60 20.93
C GLY A 304 -4.92 -15.26 20.33
N ALA A 305 -4.22 -14.61 19.39
CA ALA A 305 -2.94 -15.08 18.86
C ALA A 305 -1.81 -14.08 19.17
N ARG A 306 -0.55 -14.50 19.04
CA ARG A 306 0.59 -13.58 19.13
C ARG A 306 0.85 -12.94 17.76
N GLY A 307 0.88 -11.62 17.70
CA GLY A 307 1.23 -10.88 16.48
C GLY A 307 2.71 -10.54 16.41
N GLU A 308 3.32 -10.70 15.25
CA GLU A 308 4.66 -10.19 14.97
C GLU A 308 4.70 -9.58 13.58
N ILE A 309 5.34 -8.42 13.45
CA ILE A 309 5.47 -7.70 12.18
C ILE A 309 6.94 -7.59 11.80
N ILE A 310 7.23 -7.93 10.54
CA ILE A 310 8.51 -7.69 9.89
C ILE A 310 8.34 -6.88 8.62
N TYR A 311 9.33 -6.07 8.33
CA TYR A 311 9.37 -5.18 7.18
C TYR A 311 10.54 -5.58 6.27
N THR A 312 10.25 -6.08 5.07
CA THR A 312 11.26 -6.56 4.13
C THR A 312 10.67 -6.72 2.74
N ASN A 313 11.49 -6.52 1.69
CA ASN A 313 11.10 -6.83 0.31
C ASN A 313 11.34 -8.30 -0.06
N ASN A 314 11.91 -9.11 0.85
CA ASN A 314 12.07 -10.54 0.68
C ASN A 314 11.02 -11.30 1.52
N PRO A 315 9.89 -11.72 0.94
CA PRO A 315 8.81 -12.35 1.70
C PRO A 315 9.21 -13.70 2.30
N PHE A 316 10.31 -14.32 1.86
CA PHE A 316 10.79 -15.60 2.40
C PHE A 316 11.46 -15.47 3.76
N LYS A 317 11.77 -14.24 4.20
CA LYS A 317 12.35 -13.99 5.54
C LYS A 317 11.44 -14.39 6.69
N ILE A 318 10.17 -14.66 6.42
CA ILE A 318 9.27 -15.30 7.39
C ILE A 318 9.83 -16.64 7.92
N TYR A 319 10.58 -17.40 7.11
CA TYR A 319 11.09 -18.71 7.49
C TYR A 319 12.22 -18.61 8.52
N ASP A 320 12.87 -17.45 8.61
CA ASP A 320 13.89 -17.16 9.63
C ASP A 320 13.24 -16.88 11.00
N MET A 321 11.91 -16.66 11.04
CA MET A 321 11.13 -16.38 12.25
C MET A 321 10.59 -17.63 12.96
N GLY A 322 11.06 -18.81 12.55
CA GLY A 322 10.71 -20.10 13.12
C GLY A 322 9.76 -20.92 12.24
N TYR A 323 9.19 -21.97 12.83
CA TYR A 323 8.32 -22.89 12.11
C TYR A 323 7.00 -22.21 11.72
N ILE A 324 6.60 -22.40 10.47
CA ILE A 324 5.35 -21.92 9.88
C ILE A 324 4.52 -23.14 9.51
N ASP A 325 3.22 -23.11 9.80
CA ASP A 325 2.25 -24.16 9.45
C ASP A 325 1.46 -23.84 8.18
N GLY A 326 1.36 -22.56 7.80
CA GLY A 326 0.67 -22.13 6.60
C GLY A 326 1.01 -20.70 6.18
N VAL A 327 0.92 -20.44 4.88
CA VAL A 327 1.14 -19.11 4.28
C VAL A 327 -0.17 -18.63 3.67
N CYS A 328 -0.59 -17.43 4.05
CA CYS A 328 -1.66 -16.69 3.42
C CYS A 328 -1.05 -15.48 2.70
N ILE A 329 -1.42 -15.26 1.44
CA ILE A 329 -0.98 -14.12 0.65
C ILE A 329 -2.09 -13.07 0.67
N GLY A 330 -1.76 -11.91 1.23
CA GLY A 330 -2.64 -10.77 1.47
C GLY A 330 -2.57 -9.70 0.40
N ALA A 331 -1.59 -9.78 -0.50
CA ALA A 331 -1.59 -8.97 -1.70
C ALA A 331 -2.89 -9.21 -2.48
N VAL A 332 -3.47 -8.16 -3.02
CA VAL A 332 -4.62 -8.20 -3.91
C VAL A 332 -4.14 -8.40 -5.34
N HIS A 333 -3.16 -7.64 -5.82
CA HIS A 333 -2.76 -7.63 -7.23
C HIS A 333 -1.66 -8.64 -7.52
N ASP A 334 -0.62 -8.67 -6.69
CA ASP A 334 0.56 -9.53 -6.89
C ASP A 334 0.37 -10.97 -6.35
N ARG A 335 -0.85 -11.33 -5.94
CA ARG A 335 -1.13 -12.58 -5.21
C ARG A 335 -0.71 -13.86 -5.91
N GLU A 336 -1.01 -13.98 -7.21
CA GLU A 336 -0.71 -15.21 -7.97
C GLU A 336 0.79 -15.33 -8.22
N LYS A 337 1.44 -14.21 -8.53
CA LYS A 337 2.90 -14.13 -8.67
C LYS A 337 3.58 -14.54 -7.35
N LEU A 338 3.18 -13.96 -6.23
CA LEU A 338 3.73 -14.31 -4.91
C LEU A 338 3.45 -15.79 -4.58
N ARG A 339 2.26 -16.32 -4.93
CA ARG A 339 1.93 -17.73 -4.72
C ARG A 339 2.88 -18.64 -5.49
N GLU A 340 3.09 -18.35 -6.77
CA GLU A 340 4.03 -19.07 -7.62
C GLU A 340 5.46 -18.98 -7.11
N GLU A 341 5.88 -17.81 -6.59
CA GLU A 341 7.18 -17.61 -5.96
C GLU A 341 7.36 -18.49 -4.72
N PHE A 342 6.37 -18.58 -3.83
CA PHE A 342 6.40 -19.47 -2.65
C PHE A 342 6.44 -20.95 -3.03
N LEU A 343 5.65 -21.36 -4.03
CA LEU A 343 5.66 -22.74 -4.53
C LEU A 343 7.02 -23.07 -5.16
N SER A 344 7.60 -22.15 -5.93
CA SER A 344 8.91 -22.31 -6.57
C SER A 344 10.07 -22.30 -5.57
N PHE A 345 9.94 -21.55 -4.47
CA PHE A 345 10.88 -21.57 -3.35
C PHE A 345 10.88 -22.93 -2.62
N GLY A 346 9.84 -23.75 -2.81
CA GLY A 346 9.72 -25.08 -2.20
C GLY A 346 8.99 -25.07 -0.86
N ALA A 347 8.01 -24.17 -0.69
CA ALA A 347 7.15 -24.16 0.50
C ALA A 347 6.54 -25.55 0.74
N MET A 348 6.83 -26.14 1.90
CA MET A 348 6.34 -27.47 2.30
C MET A 348 5.02 -27.41 3.09
N VAL A 349 4.42 -26.23 3.16
CA VAL A 349 3.18 -25.93 3.89
C VAL A 349 2.11 -25.45 2.91
N PRO A 350 0.81 -25.54 3.25
CA PRO A 350 -0.22 -24.97 2.40
C PRO A 350 0.00 -23.47 2.17
N VAL A 351 -0.08 -23.06 0.90
CA VAL A 351 0.00 -21.66 0.46
C VAL A 351 -1.32 -21.29 -0.21
N ILE A 352 -2.04 -20.36 0.40
CA ILE A 352 -3.31 -19.83 -0.08
C ILE A 352 -3.23 -18.32 -0.26
N THR A 353 -4.16 -17.75 -1.01
CA THR A 353 -4.38 -16.30 -1.08
C THR A 353 -5.65 -15.91 -0.32
N ILE A 354 -5.84 -14.62 -0.05
CA ILE A 354 -7.10 -14.11 0.48
C ILE A 354 -8.30 -14.31 -0.48
N GLN A 355 -8.05 -14.60 -1.78
CA GLN A 355 -9.10 -15.02 -2.72
C GLN A 355 -9.59 -16.44 -2.44
N ASP A 356 -8.72 -17.29 -1.86
CA ASP A 356 -9.10 -18.66 -1.50
C ASP A 356 -9.91 -18.71 -0.20
N VAL A 357 -10.01 -17.61 0.56
CA VAL A 357 -10.68 -17.56 1.87
C VAL A 357 -12.07 -16.96 1.71
N GLY A 358 -13.11 -17.76 1.86
CA GLY A 358 -14.50 -17.35 1.65
C GLY A 358 -15.09 -17.94 0.37
N PRO A 359 -16.34 -17.57 0.04
CA PRO A 359 -17.03 -18.11 -1.13
C PRO A 359 -16.36 -17.69 -2.45
N ALA A 360 -16.20 -18.66 -3.35
CA ALA A 360 -15.79 -18.43 -4.73
C ALA A 360 -16.77 -17.49 -5.46
N PRO A 361 -16.33 -16.77 -6.50
CA PRO A 361 -14.97 -16.77 -7.06
C PRO A 361 -13.99 -15.82 -6.36
N TRP A 362 -14.47 -15.01 -5.40
CA TRP A 362 -13.73 -13.86 -4.88
C TRP A 362 -13.05 -14.11 -3.53
N GLY A 363 -13.56 -15.02 -2.70
CA GLY A 363 -13.16 -15.08 -1.30
C GLY A 363 -13.33 -13.71 -0.63
N VAL A 364 -12.29 -13.23 0.04
CA VAL A 364 -12.27 -11.93 0.74
C VAL A 364 -11.42 -10.87 0.06
N ILE A 365 -10.95 -11.10 -1.18
CA ILE A 365 -10.01 -10.22 -1.89
C ILE A 365 -10.51 -8.78 -2.08
N GLY A 366 -11.80 -8.60 -2.34
CA GLY A 366 -12.48 -7.31 -2.43
C GLY A 366 -13.49 -7.10 -1.31
N SER A 367 -13.31 -7.77 -0.16
CA SER A 367 -14.22 -7.61 0.99
C SER A 367 -13.95 -6.31 1.74
N ASN A 368 -14.91 -5.80 2.52
CA ASN A 368 -14.71 -4.59 3.31
C ASN A 368 -15.45 -4.72 4.65
N VAL A 369 -14.98 -4.06 5.70
CA VAL A 369 -15.63 -4.07 7.03
C VAL A 369 -17.08 -3.59 6.91
N SER A 370 -18.02 -4.42 7.37
CA SER A 370 -19.42 -4.03 7.54
C SER A 370 -19.76 -3.74 9.00
N ASP A 371 -19.29 -4.59 9.91
CA ASP A 371 -19.39 -4.36 11.35
C ASP A 371 -18.07 -4.76 12.00
N PHE A 372 -17.29 -3.77 12.42
CA PHE A 372 -16.00 -4.00 13.05
C PHE A 372 -16.12 -4.73 14.39
N LYS A 373 -17.16 -4.41 15.19
CA LYS A 373 -17.36 -5.01 16.52
C LYS A 373 -17.92 -6.42 16.40
N GLY A 374 -18.91 -6.61 15.52
CA GLY A 374 -19.47 -7.92 15.19
C GLY A 374 -18.53 -8.82 14.40
N GLY A 375 -17.44 -8.28 13.84
CA GLY A 375 -16.49 -9.02 13.02
C GLY A 375 -17.10 -9.49 11.71
N VAL A 376 -17.87 -8.63 11.04
CA VAL A 376 -18.57 -8.95 9.78
C VAL A 376 -17.95 -8.20 8.62
N LEU A 377 -17.63 -8.94 7.55
CA LEU A 377 -17.17 -8.39 6.28
C LEU A 377 -18.30 -8.45 5.25
N LYS A 378 -18.40 -7.41 4.42
CA LYS A 378 -19.18 -7.41 3.17
C LYS A 378 -18.29 -7.94 2.05
N LEU A 379 -18.77 -8.90 1.27
CA LEU A 379 -18.03 -9.50 0.16
C LEU A 379 -18.33 -8.79 -1.16
N LEU A 380 -17.62 -9.17 -2.22
CA LEU A 380 -17.99 -8.80 -3.59
C LEU A 380 -19.30 -9.50 -4.03
N PRO A 381 -19.99 -8.97 -5.06
CA PRO A 381 -21.14 -9.64 -5.67
C PRO A 381 -20.79 -11.05 -6.14
N GLU A 382 -21.73 -11.98 -6.01
CA GLU A 382 -21.50 -13.40 -6.35
C GLU A 382 -21.29 -13.62 -7.85
N ASP A 383 -22.22 -13.11 -8.66
CA ASP A 383 -22.20 -13.16 -10.12
C ASP A 383 -22.37 -11.72 -10.67
N PRO A 384 -21.30 -10.92 -10.69
CA PRO A 384 -21.40 -9.51 -11.10
C PRO A 384 -21.73 -9.37 -12.59
N ASP A 385 -21.19 -10.21 -13.47
CA ASP A 385 -21.52 -10.22 -14.90
C ASP A 385 -22.99 -10.53 -15.15
N GLY A 386 -23.53 -11.61 -14.57
CA GLY A 386 -24.95 -11.94 -14.73
C GLY A 386 -25.86 -10.92 -14.04
N THR A 387 -25.40 -10.25 -12.99
CA THR A 387 -26.13 -9.12 -12.40
C THR A 387 -26.20 -7.94 -13.37
N ALA A 388 -25.09 -7.61 -14.04
CA ALA A 388 -25.04 -6.56 -15.05
C ALA A 388 -26.00 -6.84 -16.21
N GLU A 389 -26.09 -8.09 -16.67
CA GLU A 389 -27.08 -8.50 -17.68
C GLU A 389 -28.52 -8.34 -17.19
N ARG A 390 -28.84 -8.79 -15.97
CA ARG A 390 -30.19 -8.61 -15.42
C ARG A 390 -30.61 -7.15 -15.31
N ILE A 391 -29.68 -6.26 -14.94
CA ILE A 391 -29.92 -4.82 -14.91
C ILE A 391 -30.17 -4.29 -16.33
N LYS A 392 -29.34 -4.69 -17.30
CA LYS A 392 -29.48 -4.31 -18.71
C LYS A 392 -30.84 -4.72 -19.26
N ASP A 393 -31.23 -5.97 -19.07
CA ASP A 393 -32.53 -6.50 -19.49
C ASP A 393 -33.67 -5.73 -18.83
N LYS A 394 -33.55 -5.45 -17.52
CA LYS A 394 -34.58 -4.69 -16.79
C LYS A 394 -34.74 -3.26 -17.29
N ILE A 395 -33.64 -2.57 -17.62
CA ILE A 395 -33.69 -1.24 -18.23
C ILE A 395 -34.38 -1.31 -19.58
N TYR A 396 -34.07 -2.31 -20.41
CA TYR A 396 -34.70 -2.49 -21.70
C TYR A 396 -36.20 -2.76 -21.58
N GLU A 397 -36.62 -3.64 -20.65
CA GLU A 397 -38.04 -3.92 -20.38
C GLU A 397 -38.82 -2.66 -19.98
N MET A 398 -38.23 -1.80 -19.14
CA MET A 398 -38.91 -0.63 -18.58
C MET A 398 -38.89 0.60 -19.48
N SER A 399 -37.83 0.78 -20.27
CA SER A 399 -37.59 2.01 -21.04
C SER A 399 -37.49 1.80 -22.55
N GLY A 400 -37.33 0.56 -23.00
CA GLY A 400 -37.05 0.21 -24.40
C GLY A 400 -35.65 0.60 -24.87
N ARG A 401 -34.74 1.03 -23.97
CA ARG A 401 -33.41 1.54 -24.30
C ARG A 401 -32.34 0.46 -24.23
N ASN A 402 -31.49 0.42 -25.25
CA ASN A 402 -30.37 -0.51 -25.32
C ASN A 402 -29.11 0.14 -24.74
N VAL A 403 -28.80 -0.20 -23.50
CA VAL A 403 -27.66 0.29 -22.74
C VAL A 403 -26.67 -0.85 -22.47
N GLU A 404 -25.47 -0.50 -22.03
CA GLU A 404 -24.57 -1.45 -21.38
C GLU A 404 -24.46 -1.16 -19.88
N VAL A 405 -24.09 -2.17 -19.09
CA VAL A 405 -24.00 -2.07 -17.63
C VAL A 405 -22.62 -2.51 -17.17
N LEU A 406 -22.04 -1.73 -16.26
CA LEU A 406 -20.76 -2.01 -15.64
C LEU A 406 -20.91 -1.95 -14.11
N ILE A 407 -20.43 -2.96 -13.41
CA ILE A 407 -20.28 -2.95 -11.96
C ILE A 407 -18.84 -2.57 -11.65
N PHE A 408 -18.62 -1.40 -11.06
CA PHE A 408 -17.28 -0.90 -10.73
C PHE A 408 -16.96 -1.14 -9.26
N GLY A 409 -15.71 -1.43 -8.96
CA GLY A 409 -15.13 -1.36 -7.62
C GLY A 409 -14.25 -0.12 -7.50
N ASP A 410 -13.28 -0.18 -6.61
CA ASP A 410 -12.26 0.87 -6.44
C ASP A 410 -11.58 1.19 -7.80
N GLY A 411 -11.43 2.48 -8.11
CA GLY A 411 -10.84 2.97 -9.36
C GLY A 411 -9.35 2.63 -9.53
N ALA A 412 -8.74 3.06 -10.62
CA ALA A 412 -7.27 2.97 -10.80
C ALA A 412 -6.60 4.35 -10.77
N TYR A 413 -7.19 5.30 -10.03
CA TYR A 413 -6.63 6.63 -9.86
C TYR A 413 -5.47 6.57 -8.86
N LYS A 414 -4.30 7.04 -9.29
CA LYS A 414 -3.17 7.32 -8.40
C LYS A 414 -3.19 8.79 -8.09
N ASP A 415 -3.38 9.13 -6.82
CA ASP A 415 -3.21 10.49 -6.37
C ASP A 415 -1.73 10.88 -6.50
N PRO A 416 -1.39 11.91 -7.31
CA PRO A 416 0.00 12.32 -7.50
C PRO A 416 0.62 12.97 -6.25
N ASP A 417 -0.19 13.49 -5.33
CA ASP A 417 0.30 14.18 -4.13
C ASP A 417 0.66 13.18 -3.03
N THR A 418 -0.16 12.15 -2.85
CA THR A 418 0.06 11.10 -1.83
C THR A 418 0.79 9.87 -2.36
N GLY A 419 0.74 9.62 -3.67
CA GLY A 419 1.32 8.44 -4.29
C GLY A 419 0.49 7.15 -4.08
N ILE A 420 -0.69 7.26 -3.48
CA ILE A 420 -1.58 6.12 -3.19
C ILE A 420 -2.53 5.89 -4.36
N TYR A 421 -2.71 4.61 -4.72
CA TYR A 421 -3.77 4.18 -5.63
C TYR A 421 -5.07 3.96 -4.86
N GLU A 422 -6.16 4.51 -5.37
CA GLU A 422 -7.53 4.13 -4.96
C GLU A 422 -7.93 2.80 -5.59
N LEU A 423 -7.09 1.76 -5.48
CA LEU A 423 -7.25 0.47 -6.14
C LEU A 423 -7.04 -0.66 -5.12
N ALA A 424 -7.96 -0.84 -4.17
CA ALA A 424 -7.88 -1.95 -3.22
C ALA A 424 -8.72 -3.17 -3.64
N ASP A 425 -9.56 -3.04 -4.66
CA ASP A 425 -10.24 -4.16 -5.33
C ASP A 425 -9.35 -4.81 -6.39
N PRO A 426 -9.57 -6.09 -6.74
CA PRO A 426 -8.73 -6.80 -7.71
C PRO A 426 -8.74 -6.17 -9.11
N HIS A 427 -9.85 -5.55 -9.49
CA HIS A 427 -10.06 -4.90 -10.78
C HIS A 427 -11.00 -3.70 -10.63
N PRO A 428 -10.79 -2.60 -11.37
CA PRO A 428 -11.76 -1.49 -11.37
C PRO A 428 -13.15 -1.91 -11.86
N ALA A 429 -13.23 -2.78 -12.87
CA ALA A 429 -14.49 -3.33 -13.35
C ALA A 429 -14.66 -4.75 -12.80
N ILE A 430 -15.61 -4.91 -11.86
CA ILE A 430 -15.89 -6.18 -11.16
C ILE A 430 -16.80 -7.08 -11.99
N GLY A 431 -17.74 -6.51 -12.74
CA GLY A 431 -18.51 -7.25 -13.74
C GLY A 431 -19.10 -6.35 -14.80
N VAL A 432 -19.41 -6.94 -15.94
CA VAL A 432 -19.85 -6.21 -17.14
C VAL A 432 -20.89 -6.99 -17.92
N SER A 433 -21.81 -6.27 -18.57
CA SER A 433 -22.68 -6.85 -19.59
C SER A 433 -21.90 -7.23 -20.84
N SER A 434 -22.49 -8.12 -21.63
CA SER A 434 -21.93 -8.75 -22.84
C SER A 434 -21.37 -7.76 -23.85
N GLY A 435 -22.01 -6.60 -24.04
CA GLY A 435 -21.54 -5.60 -25.00
C GLY A 435 -20.24 -4.89 -24.58
N LEU A 436 -19.83 -5.03 -23.32
CA LEU A 436 -18.56 -4.51 -22.80
C LEU A 436 -17.45 -5.56 -22.72
N LYS A 437 -17.76 -6.86 -22.83
CA LYS A 437 -16.74 -7.94 -22.77
C LYS A 437 -15.74 -7.85 -23.92
N SER A 438 -16.18 -7.38 -25.08
CA SER A 438 -15.34 -7.14 -26.25
C SER A 438 -14.85 -5.70 -26.35
N ALA A 439 -15.06 -4.86 -25.33
CA ALA A 439 -14.57 -3.49 -25.33
C ALA A 439 -13.03 -3.54 -25.35
N GLY A 440 -12.46 -3.41 -26.55
CA GLY A 440 -11.05 -3.60 -26.79
C GLY A 440 -10.18 -2.59 -26.03
N LEU A 441 -8.88 -2.75 -26.19
CA LEU A 441 -7.94 -1.77 -25.67
C LEU A 441 -8.13 -0.44 -26.40
N ARG A 442 -8.30 0.65 -25.65
CA ARG A 442 -8.40 1.98 -26.23
C ARG A 442 -7.04 2.37 -26.82
N SER A 443 -6.95 2.38 -28.14
CA SER A 443 -5.88 3.00 -28.91
C SER A 443 -6.40 4.28 -29.57
N GLY A 444 -5.65 5.38 -29.46
CA GLY A 444 -5.98 6.61 -30.16
C GLY A 444 -4.77 7.17 -30.89
N THR A 445 -4.97 7.64 -32.12
CA THR A 445 -3.98 8.46 -32.83
C THR A 445 -3.79 9.76 -32.06
N LYS A 446 -2.54 10.17 -31.81
CA LYS A 446 -2.24 11.44 -31.13
C LYS A 446 -2.61 12.62 -32.02
N LEU A 447 -3.89 12.99 -32.03
CA LEU A 447 -4.44 14.06 -32.86
C LEU A 447 -3.62 15.36 -32.75
N LYS A 448 -3.18 15.72 -31.54
CA LYS A 448 -2.31 16.87 -31.30
C LYS A 448 -0.97 16.78 -32.05
N LEU A 449 -0.34 15.61 -32.06
CA LEU A 449 0.91 15.37 -32.79
C LEU A 449 0.69 15.50 -34.30
N VAL A 450 -0.43 14.96 -34.82
CA VAL A 450 -0.78 15.07 -36.24
C VAL A 450 -1.02 16.53 -36.63
N VAL A 451 -1.79 17.28 -35.82
CA VAL A 451 -2.02 18.71 -36.01
C VAL A 451 -0.71 19.50 -35.97
N ASP A 452 0.14 19.28 -34.97
CA ASP A 452 1.43 19.97 -34.83
C ASP A 452 2.37 19.67 -35.99
N THR A 453 2.39 18.41 -36.46
CA THR A 453 3.21 17.96 -37.59
C THR A 453 2.78 18.64 -38.88
N LEU A 454 1.48 18.61 -39.20
CA LEU A 454 0.96 19.21 -40.41
C LEU A 454 1.05 20.75 -40.36
N HIS A 455 0.82 21.37 -39.20
CA HIS A 455 1.00 22.81 -39.04
C HIS A 455 2.46 23.23 -39.27
N ARG A 456 3.44 22.47 -38.76
CA ARG A 456 4.88 22.72 -39.02
C ARG A 456 5.26 22.50 -40.49
N GLN A 457 4.55 21.65 -41.20
CA GLN A 457 4.72 21.42 -42.65
C GLN A 457 4.08 22.53 -43.50
N GLY A 458 3.47 23.55 -42.89
CA GLY A 458 2.90 24.71 -43.57
C GLY A 458 1.47 24.54 -44.06
N TYR A 459 0.78 23.46 -43.68
CA TYR A 459 -0.63 23.28 -44.01
C TYR A 459 -1.51 24.28 -43.24
N SER A 460 -2.49 24.84 -43.93
CA SER A 460 -3.55 25.67 -43.34
C SER A 460 -4.46 24.84 -42.42
N LYS A 461 -5.20 25.50 -41.53
CA LYS A 461 -6.13 24.83 -40.61
C LYS A 461 -7.18 24.02 -41.36
N GLU A 462 -7.65 24.52 -42.49
CA GLU A 462 -8.63 23.89 -43.36
C GLU A 462 -8.06 22.62 -44.01
N GLU A 463 -6.81 22.65 -44.47
CA GLU A 463 -6.12 21.48 -45.04
C GLU A 463 -5.83 20.42 -43.97
N ILE A 464 -5.39 20.83 -42.78
CA ILE A 464 -5.17 19.93 -41.64
C ILE A 464 -6.47 19.22 -41.28
N ARG A 465 -7.58 19.96 -41.20
CA ARG A 465 -8.90 19.41 -40.89
C ARG A 465 -9.34 18.39 -41.95
N ALA A 466 -9.18 18.72 -43.23
CA ALA A 466 -9.51 17.80 -44.33
C ALA A 466 -8.66 16.52 -44.31
N GLN A 467 -7.39 16.60 -43.91
CA GLN A 467 -6.52 15.43 -43.77
C GLN A 467 -6.87 14.56 -42.57
N ILE A 468 -7.26 15.17 -41.45
CA ILE A 468 -7.71 14.45 -40.24
C ILE A 468 -9.06 13.77 -40.48
N GLU A 469 -10.00 14.45 -41.13
CA GLU A 469 -11.31 13.87 -41.50
C GLU A 469 -11.13 12.70 -42.47
N LYS A 470 -10.19 12.78 -43.43
CA LYS A 470 -9.83 11.63 -44.30
C LYS A 470 -9.17 10.47 -43.56
N LYS A 471 -8.29 10.75 -42.59
CA LYS A 471 -7.62 9.71 -41.77
C LYS A 471 -8.52 9.08 -40.70
N GLN A 472 -9.72 9.61 -40.44
CA GLN A 472 -10.68 9.02 -39.50
C GLN A 472 -11.39 7.79 -40.07
N ASP A 473 -11.48 7.68 -41.41
CA ASP A 473 -12.10 6.54 -42.11
C ASP A 473 -11.13 5.38 -42.39
N ASP A 474 -9.81 5.64 -42.39
CA ASP A 474 -8.77 4.62 -42.50
C ASP A 474 -8.20 4.31 -41.10
N VAL A 475 -8.40 3.09 -40.60
CA VAL A 475 -7.72 2.60 -39.39
C VAL A 475 -6.23 2.43 -39.72
N VAL A 476 -5.46 3.51 -39.59
CA VAL A 476 -4.01 3.48 -39.78
C VAL A 476 -3.33 3.10 -38.47
N THR A 477 -2.80 1.88 -38.42
CA THR A 477 -1.74 1.47 -37.49
C THR A 477 -0.46 2.28 -37.79
N GLU A 478 -0.32 3.46 -37.19
CA GLU A 478 0.96 4.17 -37.10
C GLU A 478 1.70 3.75 -35.81
N ASP A 479 3.03 3.55 -35.91
CA ASP A 479 3.97 3.13 -34.84
C ASP A 479 4.07 4.08 -33.61
N LEU A 480 3.16 5.05 -33.48
CA LEU A 480 3.13 6.08 -32.43
C LEU A 480 1.80 6.10 -31.66
N GLY A 481 1.18 4.93 -31.48
CA GLY A 481 -0.04 4.75 -30.70
C GLY A 481 0.13 5.03 -29.19
N THR A 482 -0.99 5.27 -28.50
CA THR A 482 -1.02 5.25 -27.02
C THR A 482 -0.88 3.81 -26.52
N THR A 483 -0.22 3.60 -25.37
CA THR A 483 -0.23 2.29 -24.71
C THR A 483 -1.68 1.84 -24.49
N PRO A 484 -2.08 0.68 -25.02
CA PRO A 484 -3.46 0.20 -24.95
C PRO A 484 -3.92 0.08 -23.49
N ARG A 485 -5.11 0.61 -23.18
CA ARG A 485 -5.74 0.49 -21.84
C ARG A 485 -7.12 -0.14 -21.98
N SER A 486 -7.49 -0.99 -21.01
CA SER A 486 -8.84 -1.54 -20.97
C SER A 486 -9.89 -0.42 -20.91
N ALA A 487 -10.84 -0.43 -21.85
CA ALA A 487 -11.92 0.53 -21.87
C ALA A 487 -12.79 0.41 -20.60
N THR A 488 -13.06 -0.80 -20.13
CA THR A 488 -13.86 -1.04 -18.92
C THR A 488 -13.17 -0.49 -17.67
N SER A 489 -11.84 -0.62 -17.55
CA SER A 489 -11.08 -0.04 -16.44
C SER A 489 -11.12 1.49 -16.44
N ILE A 490 -11.06 2.12 -17.62
CA ILE A 490 -11.19 3.58 -17.75
C ILE A 490 -12.59 4.03 -17.32
N ILE A 491 -13.64 3.34 -17.78
CA ILE A 491 -15.03 3.69 -17.49
C ILE A 491 -15.33 3.48 -16.00
N ALA A 492 -14.86 2.37 -15.42
CA ALA A 492 -14.95 2.11 -13.99
C ALA A 492 -14.25 3.20 -13.16
N THR A 493 -13.02 3.57 -13.50
CA THR A 493 -12.29 4.64 -12.79
C THR A 493 -13.00 5.99 -12.94
N LEU A 494 -13.58 6.27 -14.11
CA LEU A 494 -14.39 7.48 -14.30
C LEU A 494 -15.64 7.45 -13.43
N ALA A 495 -16.32 6.31 -13.33
CA ALA A 495 -17.51 6.14 -12.50
C ALA A 495 -17.17 6.29 -11.02
N ASP A 496 -16.10 5.67 -10.56
CA ASP A 496 -15.62 5.75 -9.18
C ASP A 496 -15.30 7.20 -8.77
N LEU A 497 -14.53 7.93 -9.60
CA LEU A 497 -14.23 9.35 -9.36
C LEU A 497 -15.50 10.24 -9.31
N VAL A 498 -16.56 9.87 -10.01
CA VAL A 498 -17.83 10.61 -10.01
C VAL A 498 -18.71 10.23 -8.81
N ALA A 499 -18.74 8.96 -8.44
CA ALA A 499 -19.48 8.48 -7.28
C ALA A 499 -18.83 8.96 -5.97
N GLY A 500 -17.50 8.99 -5.94
CA GLY A 500 -16.67 9.29 -4.79
C GLY A 500 -16.68 8.15 -3.75
N SER A 501 -15.62 8.09 -2.96
CA SER A 501 -15.43 7.08 -1.90
C SER A 501 -16.25 7.37 -0.63
N ALA A 502 -16.94 8.51 -0.56
CA ALA A 502 -17.77 8.94 0.56
C ALA A 502 -19.27 8.83 0.23
N ASP A 503 -20.12 8.81 1.26
CA ASP A 503 -21.58 8.60 1.21
C ASP A 503 -22.36 9.76 0.52
N ALA A 504 -22.00 10.09 -0.72
CA ALA A 504 -22.66 11.10 -1.55
C ALA A 504 -24.05 10.64 -2.03
N GLY A 505 -24.43 9.39 -1.72
CA GLY A 505 -25.69 8.79 -2.11
C GLY A 505 -25.81 8.57 -3.62
N THR A 506 -24.68 8.58 -4.35
CA THR A 506 -24.61 8.44 -5.82
C THR A 506 -23.93 7.15 -6.28
N PRO A 507 -24.44 5.96 -5.89
CA PRO A 507 -23.83 4.67 -6.24
C PRO A 507 -24.02 4.26 -7.70
N ILE A 508 -24.82 5.00 -8.47
CA ILE A 508 -25.05 4.77 -9.90
C ILE A 508 -24.51 5.96 -10.68
N VAL A 509 -23.76 5.70 -11.73
CA VAL A 509 -23.22 6.71 -12.64
C VAL A 509 -23.66 6.41 -14.07
N LEU A 510 -24.33 7.37 -14.72
CA LEU A 510 -24.63 7.29 -16.14
C LEU A 510 -23.46 7.89 -16.93
N VAL A 511 -22.88 7.12 -17.84
CA VAL A 511 -21.83 7.56 -18.77
C VAL A 511 -22.40 7.61 -20.19
N ARG A 512 -22.36 8.79 -20.81
CA ARG A 512 -22.89 9.05 -22.15
C ARG A 512 -21.81 9.48 -23.14
N GLY A 513 -21.93 8.99 -24.37
CA GLY A 513 -21.07 9.39 -25.48
C GLY A 513 -19.70 8.71 -25.50
N PHE A 514 -19.47 7.77 -24.58
CA PHE A 514 -18.23 6.99 -24.55
C PHE A 514 -18.20 6.01 -25.73
N LYS A 515 -17.30 6.24 -26.69
CA LYS A 515 -17.17 5.39 -27.88
C LYS A 515 -16.36 4.14 -27.55
N LEU A 516 -17.02 2.98 -27.62
CA LEU A 516 -16.36 1.68 -27.54
C LEU A 516 -15.84 1.32 -28.93
N SER A 517 -14.55 0.99 -29.05
CA SER A 517 -14.00 0.35 -30.24
C SER A 517 -14.53 -1.08 -30.27
N LYS A 518 -15.39 -1.38 -31.25
CA LYS A 518 -15.91 -2.72 -31.50
C LYS A 518 -14.92 -3.55 -32.30
#